data_AF-A0A453AT82-F1
#
_entry.id   AF-A0A453AT82-F1
#
_cell.length_a   1.000
_cell.length_b   1.000
_cell.length_c   1.000
_cell.angle_alpha   90.00
_cell.angle_beta   90.00
_cell.angle_gamma   90.00
#
_symmetry.space_group_name_H-M   'P 1'
#
loop_
_entity.id
_entity.type
_entity.pdbx_description
1 polymer ?
#
loop_
_entity_poly.entity_id
_entity_poly.type
_entity_poly.pdbx_seq_one_letter_code
_entity_poly.pdbx_strand_id
1 'polypeptide(L)'
;MKNDRSLPECFRLFDLFHILTTDHDTVTRIAKEVVGDFAAENVVYLEIRTTPKNNEAKGMTKRSYMNAVVKGLKSVEDVDVVLFDSNLRNDEKLSCTPMTDLGDDTKRKRIYVRLLLSIDCRETTSAALDTVNLAMEMKDQGVIGIDLSGNPVVGEWETYLPALEHAKELGIPTTIHCGEVPNRKEIQAMLDFCPQRLGHVCCLDDEEWKKLKSSMIPV
;
A
#
# COMPACT_ATOMS: atom_id res chain seq x y z
N MET A 1 -2.79 5.56 28.88
CA MET A 1 -1.49 5.89 28.26
C MET A 1 -1.70 7.02 27.27
N LYS A 2 -1.24 8.24 27.57
CA LYS A 2 -1.12 9.28 26.55
C LYS A 2 0.13 8.95 25.75
N ASN A 3 -0.05 8.30 24.60
CA ASN A 3 1.04 8.12 23.66
C ASN A 3 1.04 9.38 22.79
N ASP A 4 2.09 10.20 22.85
CA ASP A 4 2.15 11.48 22.13
C ASP A 4 2.18 11.30 20.60
N ARG A 5 2.30 10.05 20.13
CA ARG A 5 2.38 9.67 18.71
C ARG A 5 3.49 10.45 17.99
N SER A 6 4.58 10.74 18.70
CA SER A 6 5.83 11.14 18.05
C SER A 6 6.31 10.02 17.11
N LEU A 7 7.09 10.37 16.08
CA LEU A 7 7.55 9.41 15.08
C LEU A 7 8.19 8.14 15.71
N PRO A 8 9.09 8.24 16.71
CA PRO A 8 9.62 7.05 17.38
C PRO A 8 8.58 6.25 18.17
N GLU A 9 7.63 6.93 18.83
CA GLU A 9 6.54 6.26 19.56
C GLU A 9 5.56 5.53 18.63
N CYS A 10 5.32 6.07 17.43
CA CYS A 10 4.50 5.41 16.41
C CYS A 10 5.08 4.04 16.04
N PHE A 11 6.39 3.94 15.80
CA PHE A 11 7.02 2.65 15.50
C PHE A 11 7.01 1.68 16.68
N ARG A 12 7.19 2.16 17.92
CA ARG A 12 6.99 1.32 19.12
C ARG A 12 5.57 0.79 19.21
N LEU A 13 4.58 1.61 18.88
CA LEU A 13 3.18 1.21 18.89
C LEU A 13 2.86 0.21 17.77
N PHE A 14 3.43 0.38 16.57
CA PHE A 14 3.30 -0.60 15.50
C PHE A 14 3.88 -1.96 15.88
N ASP A 15 5.00 -2.02 16.60
CA ASP A 15 5.54 -3.28 17.10
C ASP A 15 4.54 -4.00 18.03
N LEU A 16 3.86 -3.27 18.91
CA LEU A 16 2.78 -3.82 19.75
C LEU A 16 1.60 -4.30 18.90
N PHE A 17 1.16 -3.53 17.92
CA PHE A 17 0.07 -3.93 17.03
C PHE A 17 0.42 -5.22 16.28
N HIS A 18 1.64 -5.33 15.76
CA HIS A 18 2.08 -6.53 15.06
C HIS A 18 2.05 -7.79 15.94
N ILE A 19 2.36 -7.68 17.24
CA ILE A 19 2.23 -8.81 18.18
C ILE A 19 0.78 -9.30 18.25
N LEU A 20 -0.18 -8.36 18.25
CA LEU A 20 -1.59 -8.65 18.40
C LEU A 20 -2.27 -9.10 17.10
N THR A 21 -1.82 -8.61 15.95
CA THR A 21 -2.56 -8.75 14.69
C THR A 21 -1.95 -9.70 13.69
N THR A 22 -0.74 -10.23 13.92
CA THR A 22 -0.07 -11.12 12.96
C THR A 22 -0.56 -12.58 13.10
N ASP A 23 -1.82 -12.83 12.73
CA ASP A 23 -2.41 -14.15 12.45
C ASP A 23 -3.53 -14.05 11.41
N HIS A 24 -3.85 -15.18 10.77
CA HIS A 24 -4.73 -15.18 9.59
C HIS A 24 -6.14 -14.68 9.90
N ASP A 25 -6.70 -15.06 11.05
CA ASP A 25 -8.07 -14.68 11.43
C ASP A 25 -8.15 -13.19 11.73
N THR A 26 -7.19 -12.66 12.50
CA THR A 26 -7.13 -11.23 12.80
C THR A 26 -6.88 -10.40 11.55
N VAL A 27 -5.94 -10.80 10.69
CA VAL A 27 -5.69 -10.12 9.39
C VAL A 27 -6.93 -10.11 8.51
N THR A 28 -7.64 -11.25 8.41
CA THR A 28 -8.90 -11.35 7.65
C THR A 28 -9.93 -10.37 8.20
N ARG A 29 -10.09 -10.34 9.53
CA ARG A 29 -11.05 -9.47 10.21
C ARG A 29 -10.75 -7.99 9.97
N ILE A 30 -9.54 -7.53 10.26
CA ILE A 30 -9.20 -6.10 10.14
C ILE A 30 -9.24 -5.63 8.68
N ALA A 31 -8.92 -6.49 7.71
CA ALA A 31 -9.07 -6.15 6.29
C ALA A 31 -10.54 -5.95 5.89
N LYS A 32 -11.47 -6.75 6.43
CA LYS A 32 -12.92 -6.55 6.26
C LYS A 32 -13.36 -5.22 6.88
N GLU A 33 -12.97 -4.97 8.14
CA GLU A 33 -13.36 -3.77 8.90
C GLU A 33 -12.87 -2.48 8.22
N VAL A 34 -11.59 -2.41 7.80
CA VAL A 34 -11.01 -1.24 7.13
C VAL A 34 -11.78 -0.84 5.87
N VAL A 35 -12.19 -1.80 5.03
CA VAL A 35 -12.98 -1.49 3.82
C VAL A 35 -14.37 -0.99 4.18
N GLY A 36 -15.00 -1.59 5.20
CA GLY A 36 -16.31 -1.16 5.70
C GLY A 36 -16.29 0.29 6.18
N ASP A 37 -15.28 0.66 6.96
CA ASP A 37 -15.10 2.01 7.50
C ASP A 37 -14.92 3.04 6.37
N PHE A 38 -14.03 2.78 5.41
CA PHE A 38 -13.83 3.68 4.28
C PHE A 38 -15.08 3.82 3.39
N ALA A 39 -15.81 2.72 3.18
CA ALA A 39 -17.04 2.76 2.38
C ALA A 39 -18.18 3.50 3.12
N ALA A 40 -18.21 3.46 4.45
CA ALA A 40 -19.14 4.25 5.26
C ALA A 40 -18.90 5.76 5.06
N GLU A 41 -17.64 6.16 4.88
CA GLU A 41 -17.21 7.53 4.57
C GLU A 41 -17.30 7.90 3.07
N ASN A 42 -17.92 7.04 2.24
CA ASN A 42 -18.12 7.22 0.80
C ASN A 42 -16.83 7.24 -0.02
N VAL A 43 -15.76 6.60 0.46
CA VAL A 43 -14.59 6.31 -0.38
C VAL A 43 -15.01 5.32 -1.47
N VAL A 44 -14.81 5.71 -2.72
CA VAL A 44 -15.16 4.89 -3.90
C VAL A 44 -13.96 4.13 -4.47
N TYR A 45 -12.74 4.56 -4.17
CA TYR A 45 -11.50 3.90 -4.59
C TYR A 45 -10.49 3.94 -3.45
N LEU A 46 -9.94 2.77 -3.11
CA LEU A 46 -9.04 2.60 -1.98
C LEU A 46 -7.84 1.73 -2.40
N GLU A 47 -6.64 2.26 -2.25
CA GLU A 47 -5.40 1.48 -2.27
C GLU A 47 -5.00 1.15 -0.83
N ILE A 48 -5.20 -0.11 -0.41
CA ILE A 48 -4.73 -0.58 0.88
C ILE A 48 -3.29 -1.02 0.73
N ARG A 49 -2.40 -0.44 1.54
CA ARG A 49 -1.01 -0.88 1.68
C ARG A 49 -0.83 -1.70 2.93
N THR A 50 -0.05 -2.78 2.83
CA THR A 50 0.27 -3.64 3.96
C THR A 50 1.60 -4.35 3.71
N THR A 51 2.42 -4.48 4.76
CA THR A 51 3.66 -5.26 4.70
C THR A 51 3.36 -6.74 4.97
N PRO A 52 3.54 -7.65 3.99
CA PRO A 52 3.33 -9.08 4.19
C PRO A 52 4.26 -9.63 5.28
N LYS A 53 3.73 -10.42 6.21
CA LYS A 53 4.49 -10.93 7.37
C LYS A 53 4.69 -12.44 7.33
N ASN A 54 5.81 -12.89 7.86
CA ASN A 54 6.00 -14.27 8.30
C ASN A 54 5.77 -14.35 9.82
N ASN A 55 5.14 -15.43 10.29
CA ASN A 55 5.03 -15.75 11.71
C ASN A 55 5.05 -17.27 11.87
N GLU A 56 6.24 -17.83 12.09
CA GLU A 56 6.48 -19.28 12.16
C GLU A 56 5.66 -19.95 13.27
N ALA A 57 5.55 -19.30 14.43
CA ALA A 57 4.79 -19.81 15.57
C ALA A 57 3.29 -20.00 15.26
N LYS A 58 2.77 -19.28 14.26
CA LYS A 58 1.39 -19.39 13.77
C LYS A 58 1.30 -19.95 12.34
N GLY A 59 2.38 -20.51 11.79
CA GLY A 59 2.39 -21.09 10.44
C GLY A 59 2.11 -20.09 9.31
N MET A 60 2.39 -18.81 9.54
CA MET A 60 2.12 -17.74 8.58
C MET A 60 3.35 -17.43 7.72
N THR A 61 3.12 -17.32 6.42
CA THR A 61 4.08 -16.84 5.42
C THR A 61 3.58 -15.54 4.81
N LYS A 62 4.44 -14.76 4.15
CA LYS A 62 4.05 -13.56 3.39
C LYS A 62 2.85 -13.84 2.46
N ARG A 63 2.88 -14.98 1.76
CA ARG A 63 1.78 -15.42 0.89
C ARG A 63 0.49 -15.74 1.67
N SER A 64 0.57 -16.50 2.76
CA SER A 64 -0.64 -16.86 3.50
C SER A 64 -1.23 -15.66 4.26
N TYR A 65 -0.39 -14.69 4.68
CA TYR A 65 -0.82 -13.37 5.14
C TYR A 65 -1.64 -12.65 4.06
N MET A 66 -1.12 -12.54 2.84
CA MET A 66 -1.84 -11.85 1.76
C MET A 66 -3.12 -12.58 1.34
N ASN A 67 -3.14 -13.91 1.39
CA ASN A 67 -4.38 -14.67 1.18
C ASN A 67 -5.43 -14.34 2.26
N ALA A 68 -5.02 -14.13 3.52
CA ALA A 68 -5.93 -13.69 4.59
C ALA A 68 -6.46 -12.27 4.34
N VAL A 69 -5.62 -11.34 3.86
CA VAL A 69 -6.07 -10.00 3.43
C VAL A 69 -7.14 -10.14 2.35
N VAL A 70 -6.85 -10.85 1.25
CA VAL A 70 -7.80 -11.04 0.13
C VAL A 70 -9.09 -11.72 0.61
N LYS A 71 -9.00 -12.69 1.53
CA LYS A 71 -10.18 -13.31 2.16
C LYS A 71 -11.04 -12.28 2.91
N GLY A 72 -10.40 -11.40 3.68
CA GLY A 72 -11.09 -10.34 4.42
C GLY A 72 -11.83 -9.38 3.48
N LEU A 73 -11.16 -8.94 2.42
CA LEU A 73 -11.76 -8.05 1.43
C LEU A 73 -12.94 -8.67 0.69
N LYS A 74 -12.90 -9.99 0.42
CA LYS A 74 -14.02 -10.75 -0.17
C LYS A 74 -15.17 -11.02 0.80
N SER A 75 -14.95 -10.84 2.10
CA SER A 75 -15.93 -11.11 3.15
C SER A 75 -16.74 -9.89 3.59
N VAL A 76 -16.56 -8.75 2.91
CA VAL A 76 -17.32 -7.51 3.16
C VAL A 76 -18.75 -7.68 2.65
N GLU A 77 -19.73 -7.46 3.53
CA GLU A 77 -21.15 -7.76 3.28
C GLU A 77 -22.03 -6.52 3.21
N ASP A 78 -21.54 -5.33 3.54
CA ASP A 78 -22.36 -4.10 3.56
C ASP A 78 -22.29 -3.31 2.25
N VAL A 79 -21.22 -3.52 1.46
CA VAL A 79 -20.95 -2.81 0.20
C VAL A 79 -20.46 -3.77 -0.88
N ASP A 80 -20.56 -3.36 -2.14
CA ASP A 80 -20.03 -4.09 -3.29
C ASP A 80 -18.54 -3.78 -3.45
N VAL A 81 -17.69 -4.74 -3.08
CA VAL A 81 -16.23 -4.60 -3.20
C VAL A 81 -15.75 -5.12 -4.55
N VAL A 82 -15.09 -4.26 -5.32
CA VAL A 82 -14.48 -4.61 -6.61
C VAL A 82 -12.97 -4.71 -6.46
N LEU A 83 -12.45 -5.92 -6.24
CA LEU A 83 -11.01 -6.18 -6.05
C LEU A 83 -10.23 -6.31 -7.36
N PHE A 84 -10.84 -7.00 -8.31
CA PHE A 84 -10.29 -7.26 -9.62
C PHE A 84 -11.47 -7.39 -10.57
N ASP A 85 -11.39 -6.75 -11.72
CA ASP A 85 -12.38 -6.89 -12.76
C ASP A 85 -11.69 -7.50 -13.98
N SER A 86 -11.95 -8.78 -14.23
CA SER A 86 -11.44 -9.47 -15.41
C SER A 86 -12.00 -8.90 -16.71
N ASN A 87 -13.14 -8.21 -16.66
CA ASN A 87 -13.81 -7.65 -17.84
C ASN A 87 -13.25 -6.29 -18.27
N LEU A 88 -12.54 -5.58 -17.37
CA LEU A 88 -11.84 -4.33 -17.67
C LEU A 88 -10.56 -4.50 -18.51
N ARG A 89 -10.19 -5.74 -18.89
CA ARG A 89 -9.16 -5.98 -19.92
C ARG A 89 -9.64 -5.64 -21.34
N ASN A 90 -10.95 -5.48 -21.55
CA ASN A 90 -11.50 -4.94 -22.77
C ASN A 90 -11.84 -3.46 -22.56
N ASP A 91 -11.41 -2.61 -23.48
CA ASP A 91 -11.55 -1.15 -23.54
C ASP A 91 -13.01 -0.61 -23.46
N GLU A 92 -13.78 -0.92 -22.42
CA GLU A 92 -14.96 -0.12 -22.10
C GLU A 92 -14.56 1.02 -21.18
N LYS A 93 -14.44 2.21 -21.82
CA LYS A 93 -14.31 3.50 -21.16
C LYS A 93 -15.23 3.54 -19.93
N LEU A 94 -14.66 3.88 -18.77
CA LEU A 94 -15.40 4.30 -17.60
C LEU A 94 -16.33 5.46 -18.02
N SER A 95 -17.59 5.15 -18.31
CA SER A 95 -18.53 6.14 -18.84
C SER A 95 -19.07 6.93 -17.66
N CYS A 96 -18.66 8.19 -17.55
CA CYS A 96 -19.29 9.16 -16.67
C CYS A 96 -20.55 9.69 -17.37
N THR A 97 -21.66 8.96 -17.29
CA THR A 97 -22.97 9.51 -17.65
C THR A 97 -23.53 10.30 -16.47
N PRO A 98 -23.99 11.56 -16.67
CA PRO A 98 -24.61 12.34 -15.60
C PRO A 98 -25.90 11.66 -15.14
N MET A 99 -26.14 11.61 -13.83
CA MET A 99 -27.37 11.06 -13.26
C MET A 99 -28.58 11.87 -13.69
N THR A 100 -29.36 11.31 -14.61
CA THR A 100 -30.75 11.71 -14.88
C THR A 100 -31.65 10.54 -14.53
N ASP A 101 -31.77 10.21 -13.25
CA ASP A 101 -32.96 9.49 -12.80
C ASP A 101 -33.22 9.72 -11.31
N LEU A 102 -34.33 10.38 -11.03
CA LEU A 102 -34.95 10.50 -9.71
C LEU A 102 -35.78 9.23 -9.44
N GLY A 103 -35.12 8.08 -9.58
CA GLY A 103 -35.68 6.76 -9.30
C GLY A 103 -35.19 6.26 -7.95
N ASP A 104 -36.09 5.62 -7.21
CA ASP A 104 -35.87 4.94 -5.92
C ASP A 104 -34.78 3.86 -6.06
N ASP A 105 -33.51 4.23 -5.93
CA ASP A 105 -32.37 3.35 -6.22
C ASP A 105 -31.70 2.95 -4.89
N THR A 106 -32.19 1.88 -4.28
CA THR A 106 -31.53 1.15 -3.20
C THR A 106 -30.27 0.43 -3.69
N LYS A 107 -29.45 1.10 -4.52
CA LYS A 107 -28.18 0.55 -4.99
C LYS A 107 -27.19 0.51 -3.85
N ARG A 108 -26.77 -0.70 -3.54
CA ARG A 108 -25.69 -0.99 -2.60
C ARG A 108 -24.45 -0.18 -2.99
N LYS A 109 -23.86 0.52 -2.02
CA LYS A 109 -22.64 1.32 -2.25
C LYS A 109 -21.56 0.44 -2.84
N ARG A 110 -20.75 1.00 -3.74
CA ARG A 110 -19.64 0.29 -4.39
C ARG A 110 -18.30 0.93 -4.04
N ILE A 111 -17.30 0.11 -3.74
CA ILE A 111 -15.92 0.54 -3.50
C ILE A 111 -14.95 -0.33 -4.32
N TYR A 112 -14.03 0.33 -5.04
CA TYR A 112 -12.95 -0.32 -5.76
C TYR A 112 -11.74 -0.42 -4.83
N VAL A 113 -11.25 -1.63 -4.59
CA VAL A 113 -10.12 -1.85 -3.69
C VAL A 113 -8.95 -2.42 -4.47
N ARG A 114 -7.76 -1.86 -4.28
CA ARG A 114 -6.49 -2.36 -4.80
C ARG A 114 -5.47 -2.49 -3.68
N LEU A 115 -4.47 -3.33 -3.90
CA LEU A 115 -3.46 -3.67 -2.91
C LEU A 115 -2.08 -3.18 -3.34
N LEU A 116 -1.33 -2.63 -2.38
CA LEU A 116 0.10 -2.39 -2.48
C LEU A 116 0.81 -3.26 -1.45
N LEU A 117 1.86 -3.97 -1.86
CA LEU A 117 2.70 -4.70 -0.91
C LEU A 117 3.82 -3.80 -0.43
N SER A 118 3.88 -3.57 0.87
CA SER A 118 4.90 -2.73 1.48
C SER A 118 6.16 -3.54 1.78
N ILE A 119 7.32 -3.01 1.37
CA ILE A 119 8.65 -3.38 1.86
C ILE A 119 8.91 -2.52 3.09
N ASP A 120 9.17 -3.15 4.24
CA ASP A 120 9.55 -2.44 5.47
C ASP A 120 11.07 -2.14 5.45
N CYS A 121 11.48 -0.92 5.82
CA CYS A 121 12.89 -0.53 5.90
C CYS A 121 13.74 -1.38 6.89
N ARG A 122 13.16 -2.31 7.64
CA ARG A 122 13.91 -3.30 8.42
C ARG A 122 14.28 -4.56 7.62
N GLU A 123 13.73 -4.74 6.43
CA GLU A 123 13.94 -5.93 5.61
C GLU A 123 15.30 -5.92 4.89
N THR A 124 15.77 -7.13 4.56
CA THR A 124 16.95 -7.33 3.71
C THR A 124 16.57 -7.23 2.24
N THR A 125 17.56 -7.07 1.35
CA THR A 125 17.35 -7.08 -0.10
C THR A 125 16.62 -8.34 -0.58
N SER A 126 16.96 -9.51 -0.05
CA SER A 126 16.29 -10.77 -0.42
C SER A 126 14.82 -10.76 -0.03
N ALA A 127 14.51 -10.31 1.19
CA ALA A 127 13.12 -10.24 1.66
C ALA A 127 12.30 -9.21 0.87
N ALA A 128 12.92 -8.09 0.49
CA ALA A 128 12.33 -7.08 -0.38
C ALA A 128 12.02 -7.65 -1.78
N LEU A 129 12.96 -8.38 -2.38
CA LEU A 129 12.75 -9.09 -3.66
C LEU A 129 11.62 -10.11 -3.57
N ASP A 130 11.52 -10.86 -2.47
CA ASP A 130 10.41 -11.79 -2.25
C ASP A 130 9.06 -11.07 -2.22
N THR A 131 8.99 -9.87 -1.65
CA THR A 131 7.76 -9.04 -1.66
C THR A 131 7.39 -8.62 -3.08
N VAL A 132 8.37 -8.23 -3.90
CA VAL A 132 8.14 -7.84 -5.30
C VAL A 132 7.66 -9.03 -6.13
N ASN A 133 8.29 -10.19 -5.98
CA ASN A 133 7.87 -11.42 -6.65
C ASN A 133 6.45 -11.82 -6.24
N LEU A 134 6.12 -11.74 -4.94
CA LEU A 134 4.78 -12.01 -4.44
C LEU A 134 3.75 -11.03 -5.04
N ALA A 135 4.09 -9.75 -5.20
CA ALA A 135 3.20 -8.78 -5.83
C ALA A 135 2.87 -9.16 -7.28
N MET A 136 3.89 -9.57 -8.05
CA MET A 136 3.69 -10.06 -9.43
C MET A 136 2.81 -11.31 -9.48
N GLU A 137 3.01 -12.26 -8.58
CA GLU A 137 2.22 -13.49 -8.47
C GLU A 137 0.76 -13.23 -8.05
N MET A 138 0.49 -12.10 -7.39
CA MET A 138 -0.84 -11.73 -6.87
C MET A 138 -1.53 -10.61 -7.68
N LYS A 139 -1.00 -10.24 -8.84
CA LYS A 139 -1.57 -9.17 -9.69
C LYS A 139 -3.05 -9.39 -10.05
N ASP A 140 -3.43 -10.63 -10.34
CA ASP A 140 -4.80 -11.01 -10.69
C ASP A 140 -5.72 -11.15 -9.45
N GLN A 141 -5.20 -10.83 -8.26
CA GLN A 141 -5.95 -10.75 -7.00
C GLN A 141 -6.10 -9.30 -6.49
N GLY A 142 -5.79 -8.31 -7.33
CA GLY A 142 -5.96 -6.89 -7.03
C GLY A 142 -4.69 -6.18 -6.53
N VAL A 143 -3.53 -6.85 -6.51
CA VAL A 143 -2.24 -6.20 -6.24
C VAL A 143 -1.79 -5.40 -7.45
N ILE A 144 -1.47 -4.13 -7.26
CA ILE A 144 -1.13 -3.19 -8.34
C ILE A 144 0.21 -2.48 -8.16
N GLY A 145 0.90 -2.68 -7.04
CA GLY A 145 2.10 -1.91 -6.78
C GLY A 145 2.86 -2.30 -5.53
N ILE A 146 3.99 -1.63 -5.36
CA ILE A 146 4.90 -1.74 -4.22
C ILE A 146 4.96 -0.41 -3.48
N ASP A 147 5.05 -0.50 -2.17
CA ASP A 147 5.29 0.62 -1.27
C ASP A 147 6.63 0.40 -0.55
N LEU A 148 7.49 1.42 -0.44
CA LEU A 148 8.62 1.42 0.50
C LEU A 148 8.26 2.31 1.69
N SER A 149 8.23 1.73 2.89
CA SER A 149 7.82 2.39 4.13
C SER A 149 8.47 1.73 5.34
N GLY A 150 8.10 2.16 6.55
CA GLY A 150 8.68 1.64 7.79
C GLY A 150 9.40 2.76 8.53
N ASN A 151 10.29 2.40 9.46
CA ASN A 151 11.01 3.41 10.23
C ASN A 151 12.05 4.13 9.37
N PRO A 152 11.91 5.45 9.10
CA PRO A 152 12.77 6.16 8.15
C PRO A 152 14.19 6.42 8.67
N VAL A 153 14.48 6.09 9.93
CA VAL A 153 15.85 6.14 10.49
C VAL A 153 16.53 4.76 10.53
N VAL A 154 15.92 3.75 9.91
CA VAL A 154 16.46 2.39 9.81
C VAL A 154 16.58 2.00 8.35
N GLY A 155 17.64 1.28 8.02
CA GLY A 155 17.88 0.81 6.66
C GLY A 155 18.69 1.79 5.83
N GLU A 156 19.05 1.37 4.63
CA GLU A 156 19.80 2.17 3.66
C GLU A 156 19.17 1.97 2.30
N TRP A 157 19.00 3.04 1.53
CA TRP A 157 18.40 3.05 0.19
C TRP A 157 18.94 1.93 -0.72
N GLU A 158 20.25 1.70 -0.70
CA GLU A 158 20.94 0.69 -1.51
C GLU A 158 20.47 -0.75 -1.20
N THR A 159 19.85 -0.99 -0.04
CA THR A 159 19.27 -2.30 0.33
C THR A 159 18.00 -2.60 -0.48
N TYR A 160 17.17 -1.59 -0.74
CA TYR A 160 15.85 -1.77 -1.39
C TYR A 160 15.91 -1.47 -2.89
N LEU A 161 16.88 -0.66 -3.32
CA LEU A 161 17.03 -0.27 -4.73
C LEU A 161 16.97 -1.48 -5.70
N PRO A 162 17.65 -2.62 -5.46
CA PRO A 162 17.55 -3.77 -6.37
C PRO A 162 16.14 -4.33 -6.49
N ALA A 163 15.36 -4.34 -5.40
CA ALA A 163 13.97 -4.80 -5.42
C ALA A 163 13.06 -3.80 -6.13
N LEU A 164 13.27 -2.50 -5.93
CA LEU A 164 12.51 -1.44 -6.60
C LEU A 164 12.81 -1.38 -8.10
N GLU A 165 14.06 -1.58 -8.51
CA GLU A 165 14.46 -1.74 -9.91
C GLU A 165 13.80 -2.97 -10.54
N HIS A 166 13.81 -4.11 -9.84
CA HIS A 166 13.11 -5.32 -10.28
C HIS A 166 11.60 -5.08 -10.44
N ALA A 167 10.97 -4.34 -9.52
CA ALA A 167 9.56 -3.95 -9.66
C ALA A 167 9.33 -3.12 -10.94
N LYS A 168 10.24 -2.19 -11.24
CA LYS A 168 10.20 -1.36 -12.47
C LYS A 168 10.37 -2.19 -13.74
N GLU A 169 11.28 -3.16 -13.74
CA GLU A 169 11.48 -4.12 -14.84
C GLU A 169 10.22 -4.96 -15.12
N LEU A 170 9.51 -5.35 -14.07
CA LEU A 170 8.22 -6.05 -14.16
C LEU A 170 7.04 -5.13 -14.51
N GLY A 171 7.26 -3.82 -14.62
CA GLY A 171 6.22 -2.83 -14.87
C GLY A 171 5.26 -2.62 -13.70
N ILE A 172 5.69 -2.93 -12.47
CA ILE A 172 4.92 -2.77 -11.24
C ILE A 172 5.14 -1.33 -10.70
N PRO A 173 4.08 -0.51 -10.61
CA PRO A 173 4.15 0.82 -10.00
C PRO A 173 4.72 0.82 -8.58
N THR A 174 5.47 1.87 -8.24
CA THR A 174 6.07 2.07 -6.92
C THR A 174 5.62 3.37 -6.30
N THR A 175 5.38 3.35 -4.99
CA THR A 175 5.20 4.54 -4.15
C THR A 175 6.22 4.49 -3.01
N ILE A 176 6.86 5.61 -2.68
CA ILE A 176 7.97 5.63 -1.71
C ILE A 176 7.71 6.69 -0.64
N HIS A 177 7.79 6.29 0.63
CA HIS A 177 7.85 7.23 1.74
C HIS A 177 9.18 7.98 1.66
N CYS A 178 9.13 9.30 1.56
CA CYS A 178 10.31 10.12 1.27
C CYS A 178 10.31 11.36 2.15
N GLY A 179 11.48 11.69 2.72
CA GLY A 179 11.66 12.92 3.49
C GLY A 179 10.79 12.99 4.75
N GLU A 180 10.49 11.87 5.41
CA GLU A 180 9.87 11.87 6.74
C GLU A 180 10.80 12.45 7.81
N VAL A 181 12.11 12.31 7.60
CA VAL A 181 13.20 12.91 8.38
C VAL A 181 14.23 13.54 7.44
N PRO A 182 15.06 14.50 7.92
CA PRO A 182 16.11 15.08 7.10
C PRO A 182 17.15 14.04 6.64
N ASN A 183 17.20 13.77 5.33
CA ASN A 183 18.20 12.88 4.73
C ASN A 183 18.44 13.23 3.24
N ARG A 184 19.25 14.26 2.98
CA ARG A 184 19.47 14.80 1.63
C ARG A 184 19.98 13.75 0.62
N LYS A 185 20.87 12.84 1.04
CA LYS A 185 21.41 11.80 0.14
C LYS A 185 20.29 10.86 -0.32
N GLU A 186 19.48 10.39 0.61
CA GLU A 186 18.38 9.47 0.34
C GLU A 186 17.24 10.14 -0.44
N ILE A 187 16.84 11.36 -0.06
CA ILE A 187 15.79 12.12 -0.75
C ILE A 187 16.16 12.33 -2.22
N GLN A 188 17.41 12.75 -2.49
CA GLN A 188 17.88 12.92 -3.87
C GLN A 188 17.85 11.61 -4.67
N ALA A 189 18.30 10.50 -4.06
CA ALA A 189 18.30 9.18 -4.68
C ALA A 189 16.87 8.68 -4.99
N MET A 190 15.92 8.87 -4.07
CA MET A 190 14.50 8.55 -4.27
C MET A 190 13.88 9.40 -5.38
N LEU A 191 14.25 10.68 -5.49
CA LEU A 191 13.81 11.55 -6.59
C LEU A 191 14.41 11.13 -7.94
N ASP A 192 15.69 10.71 -7.97
CA ASP A 192 16.34 10.21 -9.18
C ASP A 192 15.74 8.88 -9.67
N PHE A 193 15.28 8.04 -8.75
CA PHE A 193 14.60 6.79 -9.07
C PHE A 193 13.28 7.00 -9.87
N CYS A 194 12.64 8.16 -9.69
CA CYS A 194 11.36 8.53 -10.31
C CYS A 194 10.23 7.52 -10.03
N PRO A 195 9.80 7.32 -8.76
CA PRO A 195 8.65 6.48 -8.45
C PRO A 195 7.35 7.10 -8.98
N GLN A 196 6.28 6.30 -9.08
CA GLN A 196 4.99 6.80 -9.55
C GLN A 196 4.35 7.79 -8.57
N ARG A 197 4.64 7.67 -7.27
CA ARG A 197 4.20 8.60 -6.22
C ARG A 197 5.21 8.68 -5.08
N LEU A 198 5.19 9.77 -4.34
CA LEU A 198 5.89 9.92 -3.06
C LEU A 198 4.89 10.08 -1.92
N GLY A 199 5.25 9.62 -0.73
CA GLY A 199 4.54 9.92 0.50
C GLY A 199 5.32 10.89 1.38
N HIS A 200 4.60 11.66 2.19
CA HIS A 200 5.12 12.57 3.23
C HIS A 200 5.80 13.85 2.72
N VAL A 201 7.02 13.75 2.20
CA VAL A 201 7.87 14.87 1.74
C VAL A 201 8.00 16.03 2.76
N CYS A 202 8.09 15.70 4.05
CA CYS A 202 8.09 16.67 5.15
C CYS A 202 9.39 17.49 5.27
N CYS A 203 10.52 16.92 4.85
CA CYS A 203 11.87 17.47 5.09
C CYS A 203 12.66 17.74 3.81
N LEU A 204 11.97 18.14 2.72
CA LEU A 204 12.61 18.55 1.48
C LEU A 204 13.14 19.98 1.55
N ASP A 205 14.32 20.21 0.99
CA ASP A 205 14.88 21.54 0.75
C ASP A 205 14.42 22.15 -0.60
N ASP A 206 14.80 23.40 -0.86
CA ASP A 206 14.36 24.14 -2.06
C ASP A 206 14.79 23.48 -3.37
N GLU A 207 15.97 22.83 -3.41
CA GLU A 207 16.47 22.16 -4.61
C GLU A 207 15.69 20.85 -4.86
N GLU A 208 15.40 20.11 -3.79
CA GLU A 208 14.57 18.90 -3.82
C GLU A 208 13.14 19.21 -4.24
N TRP A 209 12.54 20.28 -3.72
CA TRP A 209 11.21 20.76 -4.15
C TRP A 209 11.19 21.15 -5.62
N LYS A 210 12.23 21.81 -6.12
CA LYS A 210 12.34 22.17 -7.53
C LYS A 210 12.39 20.93 -8.42
N LYS A 211 13.17 19.92 -8.03
CA LYS A 211 13.27 18.63 -8.73
C LYS A 211 11.93 17.90 -8.74
N LEU A 212 11.27 17.77 -7.58
CA LEU A 212 9.96 17.13 -7.45
C LEU A 212 8.88 17.80 -8.32
N LYS A 213 8.81 19.13 -8.32
CA LYS A 213 7.85 19.87 -9.17
C LYS A 213 8.10 19.65 -10.66
N SER A 214 9.35 19.45 -11.06
CA SER A 214 9.70 19.19 -12.46
C SER A 214 9.44 17.75 -12.91
N SER A 215 9.40 16.79 -11.98
CA SER A 215 9.18 15.37 -12.30
C SER A 215 7.71 14.96 -12.39
N MET A 216 6.77 15.85 -12.01
CA MET A 216 5.32 15.59 -12.02
C MET A 216 4.92 14.36 -11.18
N ILE A 217 5.73 13.99 -10.20
CA ILE A 217 5.43 12.88 -9.29
C ILE A 217 4.40 13.37 -8.25
N PRO A 218 3.21 12.76 -8.16
CA PRO A 218 2.23 13.10 -7.13
C PRO A 218 2.78 12.84 -5.72
N VAL A 219 2.35 13.70 -4.80
CA VAL A 219 2.51 13.58 -3.35
C VAL A 219 1.14 13.34 -2.74
#